data_AF-A0A920UKK3-F1
#
_entry.id   AF-A0A920UKK3-F1
#
_cell.length_a   1.000
_cell.length_b   1.000
_cell.length_c   1.000
_cell.angle_alpha   90.00
_cell.angle_beta   90.00
_cell.angle_gamma   90.00
#
_symmetry.space_group_name_H-M   'P 1'
#
loop_
_entity.id
_entity.type
_entity.pdbx_description
1 polymer ?
#
loop_
_entity_poly.entity_id
_entity_poly.type
_entity_poly.pdbx_seq_one_letter_code
_entity_poly.pdbx_strand_id
1 'polypeptide(L)'
;MRTNEYAGMKIEEATADIREQILTLPWNLKAGLATLEAYRAGLDFQKSLVATHKAQPALDTLEKMALLQNLTARTTVPMSDSSNPVPGLSGVTASQLFGLSVTNAFIVGDPFSGQVSDFYIASLKQIIPSRNRTFAEVKTQVTAAYKKTEGIKFMKAAGEKIHQSIKAGKPLAEVAKENNLTVTKLGPFNSAGGAIPGLANKANSEDFRTQALGLEVGAASELITSSTDPSDSTAEEAAFVVKLTAKTPVAKEKFDAEFADYLENERASAVAQAYMPWLERRRRMLQVLAQRRRGRRQGLLQT
;
A
#
# COMPACT_ATOMS: atom_id res chain seq x y z
N MET A 1 20.72 6.97 12.03
CA MET A 1 20.81 6.43 13.40
C MET A 1 21.39 7.51 14.30
N ARG A 2 20.79 7.70 15.49
CA ARG A 2 21.24 8.55 16.60
C ARG A 2 22.57 8.03 17.19
N THR A 3 23.65 8.05 16.41
CA THR A 3 24.97 7.52 16.82
C THR A 3 25.64 8.34 17.92
N ASN A 4 25.03 9.43 18.38
CA ASN A 4 25.63 10.38 19.32
C ASN A 4 24.97 10.35 20.71
N GLU A 5 23.87 9.61 20.92
CA GLU A 5 23.17 9.60 22.21
C GLU A 5 23.92 8.82 23.31
N TYR A 6 24.75 7.84 22.92
CA TYR A 6 25.49 6.98 23.87
C TYR A 6 27.01 7.19 23.80
N ALA A 7 27.46 8.27 23.14
CA ALA A 7 28.87 8.58 23.02
C ALA A 7 29.45 8.95 24.39
N GLY A 8 30.45 8.20 24.86
CA GLY A 8 31.10 8.41 26.17
C GLY A 8 30.49 7.62 27.32
N MET A 9 29.41 6.86 27.10
CA MET A 9 28.80 6.00 28.11
C MET A 9 29.53 4.66 28.19
N LYS A 10 29.66 4.08 29.40
CA LYS A 10 30.23 2.73 29.55
C LYS A 10 29.30 1.70 28.91
N ILE A 11 29.85 0.62 28.37
CA ILE A 11 29.09 -0.39 27.63
C ILE A 11 27.98 -0.98 28.50
N GLU A 12 28.23 -1.20 29.79
CA GLU A 12 27.25 -1.77 30.71
C GLU A 12 26.07 -0.82 30.96
N GLU A 13 26.34 0.48 31.06
CA GLU A 13 25.34 1.54 31.28
C GLU A 13 24.50 1.78 30.03
N ALA A 14 25.13 1.84 28.85
CA ALA A 14 24.42 1.92 27.58
C ALA A 14 23.55 0.67 27.35
N THR A 15 24.03 -0.52 27.75
CA THR A 15 23.26 -1.76 27.64
C THR A 15 22.06 -1.78 28.60
N ALA A 16 22.22 -1.21 29.80
CA ALA A 16 21.15 -1.10 30.79
C ALA A 16 20.08 -0.09 30.34
N ASP A 17 20.47 1.09 29.85
CA ASP A 17 19.54 2.12 29.36
C ASP A 17 18.81 1.65 28.08
N ILE A 18 19.53 1.00 27.15
CA ILE A 18 18.90 0.34 25.99
C ILE A 18 17.90 -0.73 26.45
N ARG A 19 18.24 -1.54 27.47
CA ARG A 19 17.30 -2.53 28.04
C ARG A 19 16.09 -1.85 28.68
N GLU A 20 16.28 -0.79 29.43
CA GLU A 20 15.21 -0.05 30.10
C GLU A 20 14.27 0.61 29.08
N GLN A 21 14.80 1.28 28.06
CA GLN A 21 14.01 1.86 26.96
C GLN A 21 13.26 0.79 26.16
N ILE A 22 13.90 -0.36 25.92
CA ILE A 22 13.28 -1.55 25.29
C ILE A 22 12.11 -2.07 26.13
N LEU A 23 12.22 -2.05 27.47
CA LEU A 23 11.24 -2.62 28.40
C LEU A 23 10.11 -1.64 28.79
N THR A 24 10.34 -0.34 28.68
CA THR A 24 9.40 0.70 29.14
C THR A 24 8.60 1.35 28.00
N LEU A 25 9.04 1.28 26.74
CA LEU A 25 8.32 1.84 25.60
C LEU A 25 7.19 0.89 25.11
N PRO A 26 5.91 1.27 25.24
CA PRO A 26 4.79 0.31 25.15
C PRO A 26 4.52 -0.26 23.76
N TRP A 27 4.94 0.42 22.68
CA TRP A 27 4.35 0.22 21.35
C TRP A 27 5.17 -0.61 20.36
N ASN A 28 6.44 -0.96 20.65
CA ASN A 28 7.29 -1.70 19.71
C ASN A 28 7.71 -3.10 20.19
N LEU A 29 7.86 -3.37 21.49
CA LEU A 29 8.39 -4.65 21.97
C LEU A 29 7.34 -5.71 22.30
N LYS A 30 6.19 -5.34 22.89
CA LYS A 30 5.07 -6.27 23.11
C LYS A 30 4.54 -6.79 21.77
N ALA A 31 4.47 -5.90 20.77
CA ALA A 31 4.21 -6.26 19.39
C ALA A 31 5.32 -7.18 18.85
N GLY A 32 6.60 -6.85 19.05
CA GLY A 32 7.72 -7.69 18.60
C GLY A 32 7.77 -9.10 19.20
N LEU A 33 7.52 -9.26 20.51
CA LEU A 33 7.47 -10.56 21.19
C LEU A 33 6.26 -11.39 20.75
N ALA A 34 5.07 -10.77 20.70
CA ALA A 34 3.87 -11.44 20.18
C ALA A 34 4.05 -11.87 18.72
N THR A 35 4.71 -11.05 17.89
CA THR A 35 5.06 -11.39 16.50
C THR A 35 6.05 -12.55 16.43
N LEU A 36 7.06 -12.60 17.32
CA LEU A 36 8.01 -13.71 17.39
C LEU A 36 7.35 -15.02 17.84
N GLU A 37 6.44 -14.96 18.80
CA GLU A 37 5.68 -16.12 19.28
C GLU A 37 4.71 -16.63 18.21
N ALA A 38 3.96 -15.73 17.56
CA ALA A 38 3.10 -16.06 16.43
C ALA A 38 3.89 -16.67 15.27
N TYR A 39 5.09 -16.16 15.00
CA TYR A 39 5.99 -16.72 13.99
C TYR A 39 6.45 -18.14 14.34
N ARG A 40 6.85 -18.38 15.61
CA ARG A 40 7.24 -19.73 16.07
C ARG A 40 6.08 -20.73 15.96
N ALA A 41 4.89 -20.33 16.43
CA ALA A 41 3.68 -21.14 16.30
C ALA A 41 3.37 -21.44 14.83
N GLY A 42 3.51 -20.44 13.95
CA GLY A 42 3.37 -20.59 12.51
C GLY A 42 4.36 -21.60 11.90
N LEU A 43 5.64 -21.57 12.31
CA LEU A 43 6.66 -22.52 11.85
C LEU A 43 6.37 -23.96 12.32
N ASP A 44 5.90 -24.13 13.55
CA ASP A 44 5.59 -25.46 14.08
C ASP A 44 4.31 -26.04 13.44
N PHE A 45 3.32 -25.19 13.17
CA PHE A 45 2.18 -25.55 12.33
C PHE A 45 2.63 -25.95 10.93
N GLN A 46 3.50 -25.16 10.28
CA GLN A 46 4.04 -25.46 8.94
C GLN A 46 4.72 -26.83 8.90
N LYS A 47 5.60 -27.14 9.88
CA LYS A 47 6.28 -28.44 9.95
C LYS A 47 5.28 -29.59 10.04
N SER A 48 4.30 -29.45 10.93
CA SER A 48 3.25 -30.45 11.15
C SER A 48 2.41 -30.64 9.88
N LEU A 49 2.01 -29.55 9.24
CA LEU A 49 1.27 -29.54 7.98
C LEU A 49 2.03 -30.25 6.86
N VAL A 50 3.31 -29.93 6.68
CA VAL A 50 4.17 -30.57 5.66
C VAL A 50 4.34 -32.07 5.94
N ALA A 51 4.49 -32.47 7.19
CA ALA A 51 4.59 -33.89 7.57
C ALA A 51 3.28 -34.64 7.28
N THR A 52 2.13 -34.10 7.70
CA THR A 52 0.81 -34.69 7.46
C THR A 52 0.53 -34.81 5.96
N HIS A 53 0.78 -33.75 5.19
CA HIS A 53 0.60 -33.77 3.74
C HIS A 53 1.52 -34.78 3.04
N LYS A 54 2.78 -34.94 3.49
CA LYS A 54 3.68 -35.96 2.94
C LYS A 54 3.17 -37.38 3.20
N ALA A 55 2.59 -37.63 4.38
CA ALA A 55 2.02 -38.93 4.72
C ALA A 55 0.76 -39.23 3.90
N GLN A 56 -0.08 -38.22 3.66
CA GLN A 56 -1.30 -38.36 2.88
C GLN A 56 -1.55 -37.09 2.04
N PRO A 57 -1.06 -37.04 0.79
CA PRO A 57 -1.21 -35.86 -0.06
C PRO A 57 -2.68 -35.58 -0.38
N ALA A 58 -3.16 -34.39 0.02
CA ALA A 58 -4.53 -33.96 -0.22
C ALA A 58 -4.62 -32.42 -0.21
N LEU A 59 -5.44 -31.87 -1.11
CA LEU A 59 -5.64 -30.42 -1.25
C LEU A 59 -6.28 -29.77 0.00
N ASP A 60 -7.07 -30.53 0.74
CA ASP A 60 -7.78 -30.07 1.94
C ASP A 60 -6.96 -30.23 3.25
N THR A 61 -5.69 -30.64 3.16
CA THR A 61 -4.85 -30.88 4.35
C THR A 61 -4.70 -29.63 5.20
N LEU A 62 -4.56 -28.44 4.58
CA LEU A 62 -4.45 -27.18 5.31
C LEU A 62 -5.71 -26.88 6.13
N GLU A 63 -6.89 -27.03 5.53
CA GLU A 63 -8.18 -26.78 6.20
C GLU A 63 -8.39 -27.74 7.39
N LYS A 64 -8.10 -29.04 7.19
CA LYS A 64 -8.20 -30.04 8.25
C LYS A 64 -7.25 -29.75 9.41
N MET A 65 -5.99 -29.44 9.11
CA MET A 65 -4.97 -29.15 10.12
C MET A 65 -5.26 -27.85 10.86
N ALA A 66 -5.73 -26.81 10.17
CA ALA A 66 -6.13 -25.56 10.79
C ALA A 66 -7.28 -25.80 11.79
N LEU A 67 -8.30 -26.56 11.39
CA LEU A 67 -9.43 -26.89 12.26
C LEU A 67 -8.99 -27.66 13.53
N LEU A 68 -8.07 -28.62 13.40
CA LEU A 68 -7.51 -29.36 14.55
C LEU A 68 -6.80 -28.47 15.57
N GLN A 69 -6.31 -27.30 15.16
CA GLN A 69 -5.64 -26.33 16.02
C GLN A 69 -6.53 -25.13 16.38
N ASN A 70 -7.85 -25.22 16.16
CA ASN A 70 -8.80 -24.13 16.35
C ASN A 70 -8.46 -22.86 15.54
N LEU A 71 -7.85 -23.03 14.37
CA LEU A 71 -7.54 -21.97 13.41
C LEU A 71 -8.56 -21.99 12.27
N THR A 72 -8.80 -20.82 11.67
CA THR A 72 -9.69 -20.65 10.52
C THR A 72 -8.88 -20.46 9.25
N ALA A 73 -8.94 -21.42 8.33
CA ALA A 73 -8.47 -21.23 6.97
C ALA A 73 -9.52 -20.47 6.14
N ARG A 74 -9.10 -19.41 5.44
CA ARG A 74 -9.97 -18.61 4.57
C ARG A 74 -9.79 -19.04 3.12
N THR A 75 -10.88 -19.15 2.37
CA THR A 75 -10.86 -19.36 0.93
C THR A 75 -10.94 -18.00 0.22
N THR A 76 -10.09 -17.77 -0.78
CA THR A 76 -10.16 -16.57 -1.62
C THR A 76 -11.45 -16.56 -2.44
N VAL A 77 -11.86 -15.39 -2.92
CA VAL A 77 -12.86 -15.34 -4.00
C VAL A 77 -12.30 -16.04 -5.26
N PRO A 78 -13.15 -16.61 -6.13
CA PRO A 78 -12.68 -17.15 -7.40
C PRO A 78 -11.91 -16.10 -8.20
N MET A 79 -10.71 -16.43 -8.64
CA MET A 79 -9.81 -15.52 -9.33
C MET A 79 -9.19 -16.20 -10.57
N SER A 80 -8.58 -15.40 -11.44
CA SER A 80 -7.83 -15.86 -12.62
C SER A 80 -6.32 -15.74 -12.38
N ASP A 81 -5.54 -16.36 -13.26
CA ASP A 81 -4.08 -16.23 -13.32
C ASP A 81 -3.60 -14.78 -13.61
N SER A 82 -4.47 -13.96 -14.20
CA SER A 82 -4.24 -12.53 -14.43
C SER A 82 -4.55 -11.62 -13.24
N SER A 83 -5.12 -12.15 -12.15
CA SER A 83 -5.49 -11.36 -10.98
C SER A 83 -4.25 -11.00 -10.14
N ASN A 84 -3.85 -9.73 -10.12
CA ASN A 84 -2.70 -9.28 -9.32
C ASN A 84 -3.01 -7.89 -8.71
N PRO A 85 -2.82 -7.67 -7.39
CA PRO A 85 -2.37 -8.62 -6.36
C PRO A 85 -3.41 -9.68 -6.00
N VAL A 86 -2.96 -10.77 -5.37
CA VAL A 86 -3.86 -11.78 -4.82
C VAL A 86 -4.58 -11.20 -3.60
N PRO A 87 -5.93 -11.17 -3.58
CA PRO A 87 -6.67 -10.69 -2.42
C PRO A 87 -6.31 -11.47 -1.14
N GLY A 88 -5.81 -10.76 -0.13
CA GLY A 88 -5.48 -11.34 1.18
C GLY A 88 -4.12 -12.04 1.28
N LEU A 89 -3.29 -12.04 0.21
CA LEU A 89 -1.95 -12.63 0.22
C LEU A 89 -0.91 -11.66 -0.36
N SER A 90 -0.38 -10.78 0.49
CA SER A 90 0.66 -9.81 0.12
C SER A 90 1.94 -10.53 -0.33
N GLY A 91 2.51 -10.07 -1.45
CA GLY A 91 3.75 -10.61 -2.01
C GLY A 91 3.61 -11.93 -2.78
N VAL A 92 2.39 -12.50 -2.84
CA VAL A 92 2.11 -13.68 -3.67
C VAL A 92 1.59 -13.25 -5.03
N THR A 93 2.19 -13.77 -6.10
CA THR A 93 1.67 -13.58 -7.46
C THR A 93 0.63 -14.64 -7.78
N ALA A 94 -0.34 -14.34 -8.66
CA ALA A 94 -1.28 -15.34 -9.13
C ALA A 94 -0.56 -16.53 -9.79
N SER A 95 0.54 -16.31 -10.52
CA SER A 95 1.33 -17.41 -11.10
C SER A 95 1.87 -18.39 -10.06
N GLN A 96 2.24 -17.93 -8.86
CA GLN A 96 2.66 -18.81 -7.78
C GLN A 96 1.49 -19.65 -7.25
N LEU A 97 0.32 -19.04 -7.05
CA LEU A 97 -0.89 -19.76 -6.60
C LEU A 97 -1.38 -20.77 -7.62
N PHE A 98 -1.42 -20.40 -8.90
CA PHE A 98 -1.84 -21.30 -9.98
C PHE A 98 -0.80 -22.40 -10.27
N GLY A 99 0.44 -22.24 -9.80
CA GLY A 99 1.46 -23.29 -9.79
C GLY A 99 1.31 -24.30 -8.64
N LEU A 100 0.39 -24.07 -7.69
CA LEU A 100 0.11 -25.02 -6.63
C LEU A 100 -0.56 -26.29 -7.18
N SER A 101 -0.21 -27.42 -6.59
CA SER A 101 -0.75 -28.74 -6.96
C SER A 101 -0.69 -29.67 -5.75
N VAL A 102 -1.14 -30.92 -5.90
CA VAL A 102 -0.96 -31.92 -4.85
C VAL A 102 0.53 -32.17 -4.55
N THR A 103 1.44 -31.99 -5.51
CA THR A 103 2.89 -32.18 -5.28
C THR A 103 3.61 -30.89 -4.87
N ASN A 104 3.10 -29.74 -5.30
CA ASN A 104 3.56 -28.42 -4.91
C ASN A 104 2.48 -27.72 -4.06
N ALA A 105 2.29 -28.19 -2.82
CA ALA A 105 1.05 -27.95 -2.09
C ALA A 105 0.95 -26.62 -1.34
N PHE A 106 2.07 -25.99 -1.00
CA PHE A 106 2.09 -24.85 -0.06
C PHE A 106 2.95 -23.69 -0.52
N ILE A 107 2.44 -22.47 -0.35
CA ILE A 107 3.22 -21.23 -0.31
C ILE A 107 3.26 -20.76 1.14
N VAL A 108 4.42 -20.30 1.59
CA VAL A 108 4.62 -19.79 2.94
C VAL A 108 5.15 -18.37 2.86
N GLY A 109 4.47 -17.45 3.51
CA GLY A 109 4.89 -16.06 3.63
C GLY A 109 6.01 -15.90 4.65
N ASP A 110 7.04 -15.14 4.29
CA ASP A 110 8.09 -14.72 5.22
C ASP A 110 7.80 -13.29 5.72
N PRO A 111 7.40 -13.12 7.00
CA PRO A 111 7.11 -11.80 7.57
C PRO A 111 8.35 -10.90 7.66
N PHE A 112 9.56 -11.44 7.44
CA PHE A 112 10.82 -10.69 7.48
C PHE A 112 11.37 -10.31 6.10
N SER A 113 10.61 -10.53 5.02
CA SER A 113 11.01 -10.25 3.64
C SER A 113 11.12 -8.75 3.30
N GLY A 114 10.89 -7.84 4.26
CA GLY A 114 11.07 -6.39 4.11
C GLY A 114 9.83 -5.65 3.60
N GLN A 115 8.82 -6.38 3.13
CA GLN A 115 7.45 -5.90 2.99
C GLN A 115 6.71 -6.30 4.27
N VAL A 116 6.08 -5.35 4.96
CA VAL A 116 5.25 -5.65 6.15
C VAL A 116 4.18 -6.64 5.70
N SER A 117 4.37 -7.92 6.00
CA SER A 117 3.48 -8.99 5.61
C SER A 117 3.30 -9.91 6.79
N ASP A 118 2.07 -10.36 6.99
CA ASP A 118 1.74 -11.32 8.02
C ASP A 118 2.36 -12.68 7.71
N PHE A 119 2.58 -13.51 8.73
CA PHE A 119 2.89 -14.92 8.50
C PHE A 119 1.65 -15.61 7.93
N TYR A 120 1.76 -16.21 6.75
CA TYR A 120 0.67 -16.94 6.12
C TYR A 120 1.15 -18.25 5.51
N ILE A 121 0.21 -19.18 5.37
CA ILE A 121 0.38 -20.40 4.58
C ILE A 121 -0.83 -20.51 3.66
N ALA A 122 -0.59 -20.68 2.37
CA ALA A 122 -1.63 -20.85 1.36
C ALA A 122 -1.50 -22.21 0.69
N SER A 123 -2.62 -22.85 0.39
CA SER A 123 -2.70 -24.09 -0.38
C SER A 123 -3.78 -24.02 -1.45
N LEU A 124 -3.67 -24.86 -2.47
CA LEU A 124 -4.72 -25.00 -3.48
C LEU A 124 -5.91 -25.75 -2.90
N LYS A 125 -7.10 -25.13 -2.91
CA LYS A 125 -8.35 -25.81 -2.53
C LYS A 125 -9.01 -26.51 -3.71
N GLN A 126 -9.18 -25.79 -4.82
CA GLN A 126 -9.86 -26.28 -6.01
C GLN A 126 -9.40 -25.49 -7.24
N ILE A 127 -9.38 -26.16 -8.40
CA ILE A 127 -9.23 -25.51 -9.71
C ILE A 127 -10.61 -25.48 -10.36
N ILE A 128 -11.09 -24.29 -10.69
CA ILE A 128 -12.31 -24.10 -11.48
C ILE A 128 -11.90 -24.11 -12.95
N PRO A 129 -12.35 -25.08 -13.77
CA PRO A 129 -11.98 -25.13 -15.18
C PRO A 129 -12.40 -23.86 -15.90
N SER A 130 -11.53 -23.36 -16.78
CA SER A 130 -11.88 -22.27 -17.68
C SER A 130 -13.02 -22.72 -18.58
N ARG A 131 -14.10 -21.93 -18.60
CA ARG A 131 -15.23 -22.13 -19.51
C ARG A 131 -15.79 -20.78 -19.91
N ASN A 132 -16.39 -20.74 -21.09
CA ASN A 132 -17.20 -19.60 -21.48
C ASN A 132 -18.40 -19.52 -20.53
N ARG A 133 -18.49 -18.39 -19.82
CA ARG A 133 -19.68 -18.07 -19.03
C ARG A 133 -20.79 -17.69 -20.01
N THR A 134 -22.00 -18.15 -19.75
CA THR A 134 -23.18 -17.73 -20.51
C THR A 134 -23.49 -16.27 -20.19
N PHE A 135 -24.20 -15.57 -21.10
CA PHE A 135 -24.63 -14.20 -20.85
C PHE A 135 -25.46 -14.07 -19.56
N ALA A 136 -26.31 -15.07 -19.25
CA ALA A 136 -27.09 -15.09 -18.02
C ALA A 136 -26.23 -15.04 -16.76
N GLU A 137 -25.10 -15.76 -16.74
CA GLU A 137 -24.17 -15.82 -15.61
C GLU A 137 -23.38 -14.53 -15.40
N VAL A 138 -23.12 -13.77 -16.47
CA VAL A 138 -22.34 -12.52 -16.39
C VAL A 138 -23.19 -11.26 -16.56
N LYS A 139 -24.51 -11.39 -16.74
CA LYS A 139 -25.42 -10.26 -17.04
C LYS A 139 -25.23 -9.11 -16.05
N THR A 140 -25.12 -9.40 -14.76
CA THR A 140 -24.92 -8.38 -13.71
C THR A 140 -23.58 -7.65 -13.88
N GLN A 141 -22.50 -8.38 -14.14
CA GLN A 141 -21.16 -7.80 -14.33
C GLN A 141 -21.11 -6.94 -15.60
N VAL A 142 -21.66 -7.45 -16.70
CA VAL A 142 -21.73 -6.73 -17.98
C VAL A 142 -22.62 -5.49 -17.84
N THR A 143 -23.74 -5.58 -17.12
CA THR A 143 -24.62 -4.43 -16.88
C THR A 143 -23.92 -3.36 -16.04
N ALA A 144 -23.19 -3.75 -14.99
CA ALA A 144 -22.42 -2.80 -14.18
C ALA A 144 -21.31 -2.13 -15.00
N ALA A 145 -20.54 -2.91 -15.76
CA ALA A 145 -19.51 -2.38 -16.66
C ALA A 145 -20.09 -1.45 -17.72
N TYR A 146 -21.21 -1.83 -18.35
CA TYR A 146 -21.89 -1.00 -19.34
C TYR A 146 -22.39 0.32 -18.74
N LYS A 147 -23.04 0.28 -17.57
CA LYS A 147 -23.48 1.49 -16.85
C LYS A 147 -22.32 2.41 -16.52
N LYS A 148 -21.18 1.86 -16.08
CA LYS A 148 -19.96 2.64 -15.82
C LYS A 148 -19.48 3.32 -17.09
N THR A 149 -19.29 2.57 -18.18
CA THR A 149 -18.80 3.09 -19.47
C THR A 149 -19.71 4.17 -20.05
N GLU A 150 -21.02 3.93 -20.10
CA GLU A 150 -21.97 4.94 -20.59
C GLU A 150 -22.06 6.14 -19.65
N GLY A 151 -22.01 5.92 -18.32
CA GLY A 151 -21.97 7.00 -17.34
C GLY A 151 -20.78 7.95 -17.56
N ILE A 152 -19.59 7.39 -17.80
CA ILE A 152 -18.37 8.16 -18.10
C ILE A 152 -18.53 8.97 -19.40
N LYS A 153 -19.14 8.37 -20.43
CA LYS A 153 -19.40 9.05 -21.69
C LYS A 153 -20.36 10.23 -21.51
N PHE A 154 -21.46 10.04 -20.77
CA PHE A 154 -22.41 11.12 -20.47
C PHE A 154 -21.78 12.20 -19.60
N MET A 155 -20.98 11.82 -18.59
CA MET A 155 -20.24 12.74 -17.73
C MET A 155 -19.29 13.63 -18.55
N LYS A 156 -18.49 13.05 -19.44
CA LYS A 156 -17.59 13.80 -20.34
C LYS A 156 -18.37 14.76 -21.23
N ALA A 157 -19.45 14.30 -21.84
CA ALA A 157 -20.27 15.14 -22.72
C ALA A 157 -20.94 16.31 -21.97
N ALA A 158 -21.42 16.08 -20.74
CA ALA A 158 -21.99 17.12 -19.90
C ALA A 158 -20.92 18.12 -19.42
N GLY A 159 -19.77 17.61 -18.96
CA GLY A 159 -18.63 18.42 -18.56
C GLY A 159 -18.11 19.31 -19.68
N GLU A 160 -18.08 18.82 -20.91
CA GLU A 160 -17.61 19.58 -22.07
C GLU A 160 -18.54 20.76 -22.39
N LYS A 161 -19.87 20.57 -22.29
CA LYS A 161 -20.85 21.67 -22.45
C LYS A 161 -20.70 22.74 -21.35
N ILE A 162 -20.50 22.31 -20.11
CA ILE A 162 -20.25 23.20 -18.96
C ILE A 162 -18.98 24.00 -19.21
N HIS A 163 -17.91 23.32 -19.60
CA HIS A 163 -16.61 23.90 -19.86
C HIS A 163 -16.65 24.92 -21.01
N GLN A 164 -17.36 24.63 -22.11
CA GLN A 164 -17.59 25.58 -23.20
C GLN A 164 -18.33 26.84 -22.73
N SER A 165 -19.31 26.70 -21.84
CA SER A 165 -20.05 27.84 -21.27
C SER A 165 -19.15 28.72 -20.40
N ILE A 166 -18.24 28.11 -19.64
CA ILE A 166 -17.23 28.82 -18.84
C ILE A 166 -16.24 29.54 -19.75
N LYS A 167 -15.75 28.90 -20.82
CA LYS A 167 -14.88 29.51 -21.83
C LYS A 167 -15.53 30.69 -22.55
N ALA A 168 -16.85 30.66 -22.73
CA ALA A 168 -17.63 31.77 -23.26
C ALA A 168 -17.79 32.94 -22.27
N GLY A 169 -17.17 32.88 -21.08
CA GLY A 169 -17.16 33.95 -20.09
C GLY A 169 -18.25 33.86 -19.04
N LYS A 170 -19.08 32.82 -19.05
CA LYS A 170 -20.17 32.67 -18.07
C LYS A 170 -19.62 32.33 -16.68
N PRO A 171 -20.09 32.96 -15.59
CA PRO A 171 -19.66 32.66 -14.24
C PRO A 171 -19.91 31.21 -13.84
N LEU A 172 -18.97 30.60 -13.11
CA LEU A 172 -19.06 29.19 -12.67
C LEU A 172 -20.34 28.88 -11.89
N ALA A 173 -20.79 29.83 -11.05
CA ALA A 173 -21.99 29.69 -10.24
C ALA A 173 -23.28 29.66 -11.08
N GLU A 174 -23.32 30.42 -12.18
CA GLU A 174 -24.45 30.41 -13.11
C GLU A 174 -24.51 29.11 -13.91
N VAL A 175 -23.37 28.71 -14.48
CA VAL A 175 -23.27 27.44 -15.23
C VAL A 175 -23.62 26.25 -14.34
N ALA A 176 -23.17 26.25 -13.08
CA ALA A 176 -23.51 25.20 -12.13
C ALA A 176 -25.02 25.16 -11.86
N LYS A 177 -25.66 26.31 -11.59
CA LYS A 177 -27.10 26.38 -11.36
C LYS A 177 -27.92 25.88 -12.54
N GLU A 178 -27.54 26.25 -13.77
CA GLU A 178 -28.21 25.78 -15.00
C GLU A 178 -28.14 24.27 -15.20
N ASN A 179 -27.08 23.63 -14.70
CA ASN A 179 -26.84 22.21 -14.82
C ASN A 179 -27.22 21.43 -13.54
N ASN A 180 -27.89 22.06 -12.58
CA ASN A 180 -28.24 21.47 -11.27
C ASN A 180 -27.01 20.96 -10.48
N LEU A 181 -25.89 21.66 -10.60
CA LEU A 181 -24.63 21.38 -9.91
C LEU A 181 -24.36 22.41 -8.81
N THR A 182 -23.53 22.03 -7.85
CA THR A 182 -23.09 22.89 -6.74
C THR A 182 -21.63 23.28 -6.90
N VAL A 183 -21.33 24.58 -6.88
CA VAL A 183 -19.95 25.06 -6.78
C VAL A 183 -19.47 24.92 -5.34
N THR A 184 -18.41 24.13 -5.14
CA THR A 184 -17.79 23.96 -3.82
C THR A 184 -16.56 24.86 -3.72
N LYS A 185 -16.50 25.72 -2.70
CA LYS A 185 -15.29 26.47 -2.36
C LYS A 185 -14.39 25.58 -1.51
N LEU A 186 -13.19 25.28 -2.01
CA LEU A 186 -12.22 24.47 -1.31
C LEU A 186 -11.36 25.32 -0.36
N GLY A 187 -10.83 24.66 0.67
CA GLY A 187 -9.85 25.25 1.57
C GLY A 187 -8.46 25.39 0.93
N PRO A 188 -7.52 26.08 1.62
CA PRO A 188 -6.16 26.25 1.14
C PRO A 188 -5.42 24.91 1.06
N PHE A 189 -4.54 24.78 0.07
CA PHE A 189 -3.64 23.64 -0.12
C PHE A 189 -2.31 24.13 -0.75
N ASN A 190 -1.26 23.33 -0.65
CA ASN A 190 0.09 23.65 -1.18
C ASN A 190 0.53 22.62 -2.23
N SER A 191 1.77 22.69 -2.72
CA SER A 191 2.32 21.70 -3.66
C SER A 191 2.82 20.40 -3.00
N ALA A 192 2.94 20.36 -1.67
CA ALA A 192 3.59 19.27 -0.93
C ALA A 192 2.72 18.02 -0.75
N GLY A 193 1.53 17.97 -1.35
CA GLY A 193 0.59 16.85 -1.22
C GLY A 193 -0.45 17.03 -0.10
N GLY A 194 -1.10 15.92 0.28
CA GLY A 194 -2.05 15.86 1.38
C GLY A 194 -3.51 16.20 1.02
N ALA A 195 -4.40 16.05 2.00
CA ALA A 195 -5.82 16.26 1.82
C ALA A 195 -6.14 17.73 1.47
N ILE A 196 -7.03 17.93 0.50
CA ILE A 196 -7.56 19.26 0.15
C ILE A 196 -8.90 19.44 0.87
N PRO A 197 -9.04 20.41 1.80
CA PRO A 197 -10.28 20.58 2.54
C PRO A 197 -11.48 20.84 1.61
N GLY A 198 -12.52 20.03 1.73
CA GLY A 198 -13.73 20.09 0.91
C GLY A 198 -13.70 19.27 -0.39
N LEU A 199 -12.58 18.61 -0.73
CA LEU A 199 -12.44 17.81 -1.95
C LEU A 199 -12.71 16.31 -1.74
N ALA A 200 -12.69 15.82 -0.50
CA ALA A 200 -12.80 14.40 -0.18
C ALA A 200 -13.97 13.72 -0.92
N ASN A 201 -13.69 12.57 -1.54
CA ASN A 201 -14.63 11.76 -2.34
C ASN A 201 -15.24 12.48 -3.56
N LYS A 202 -14.67 13.59 -4.02
CA LYS A 202 -15.16 14.32 -5.21
C LYS A 202 -14.20 14.23 -6.40
N ALA A 203 -12.89 14.13 -6.15
CA ALA A 203 -11.86 13.94 -7.17
C ALA A 203 -10.54 13.55 -6.50
N ASN A 204 -9.59 13.05 -7.30
CA ASN A 204 -8.22 12.84 -6.88
C ASN A 204 -7.57 14.18 -6.48
N SER A 205 -6.92 14.24 -5.31
CA SER A 205 -6.27 15.45 -4.82
C SER A 205 -5.07 15.88 -5.66
N GLU A 206 -4.33 14.94 -6.23
CA GLU A 206 -3.13 15.23 -7.02
C GLU A 206 -3.46 15.68 -8.44
N ASP A 207 -4.47 15.08 -9.08
CA ASP A 207 -5.00 15.62 -10.34
C ASP A 207 -5.52 17.04 -10.13
N PHE A 208 -6.30 17.26 -9.06
CA PHE A 208 -6.80 18.60 -8.72
C PHE A 208 -5.66 19.60 -8.50
N ARG A 209 -4.66 19.23 -7.70
CA ARG A 209 -3.52 20.08 -7.36
C ARG A 209 -2.71 20.46 -8.59
N THR A 210 -2.42 19.50 -9.45
CA THR A 210 -1.67 19.71 -10.71
C THR A 210 -2.36 20.77 -11.57
N GLN A 211 -3.68 20.68 -11.67
CA GLN A 211 -4.47 21.58 -12.50
C GLN A 211 -4.55 22.97 -11.88
N ALA A 212 -4.92 23.06 -10.60
CA ALA A 212 -5.11 24.34 -9.94
C ALA A 212 -3.80 25.16 -9.77
N LEU A 213 -2.67 24.51 -9.50
CA LEU A 213 -1.39 25.21 -9.33
C LEU A 213 -0.82 25.77 -10.65
N GLY A 214 -1.17 25.15 -11.78
CA GLY A 214 -0.79 25.62 -13.11
C GLY A 214 -1.60 26.83 -13.61
N LEU A 215 -2.68 27.21 -12.93
CA LEU A 215 -3.53 28.32 -13.35
C LEU A 215 -3.04 29.69 -12.89
N GLU A 216 -3.39 30.71 -13.66
CA GLU A 216 -3.34 32.09 -13.22
C GLU A 216 -4.53 32.43 -12.30
N VAL A 217 -4.35 33.42 -11.43
CA VAL A 217 -5.43 33.84 -10.52
C VAL A 217 -6.61 34.37 -11.35
N GLY A 218 -7.80 33.83 -11.08
CA GLY A 218 -9.03 34.13 -11.81
C GLY A 218 -9.26 33.28 -13.05
N ALA A 219 -8.26 32.50 -13.50
CA ALA A 219 -8.43 31.58 -14.62
C ALA A 219 -9.17 30.30 -14.21
N ALA A 220 -9.83 29.68 -15.19
CA ALA A 220 -10.43 28.36 -15.05
C ALA A 220 -9.59 27.32 -15.80
N SER A 221 -9.59 26.08 -15.33
CA SER A 221 -8.97 24.95 -16.03
C SER A 221 -9.78 24.50 -17.23
N GLU A 222 -9.16 23.63 -18.04
CA GLU A 222 -9.89 22.73 -18.93
C GLU A 222 -10.78 21.75 -18.13
N LEU A 223 -11.63 21.00 -18.83
CA LEU A 223 -12.32 19.86 -18.25
C LEU A 223 -11.34 18.74 -17.95
N ILE A 224 -11.31 18.29 -16.69
CA ILE A 224 -10.43 17.22 -16.23
C ILE A 224 -11.27 16.04 -15.80
N THR A 225 -10.93 14.86 -16.30
CA THR A 225 -11.49 13.59 -15.81
C THR A 225 -10.48 12.91 -14.90
N SER A 226 -10.95 12.44 -13.75
CA SER A 226 -10.12 11.93 -12.67
C SER A 226 -10.82 10.78 -11.96
N SER A 227 -10.07 9.92 -11.27
CA SER A 227 -10.65 8.95 -10.33
C SER A 227 -10.95 9.63 -9.00
N THR A 228 -11.98 9.19 -8.28
CA THR A 228 -12.20 9.62 -6.89
C THR A 228 -11.20 9.00 -5.91
N ASP A 229 -10.56 7.87 -6.28
CA ASP A 229 -9.47 7.23 -5.55
C ASP A 229 -8.47 6.59 -6.54
N PRO A 230 -7.18 6.96 -6.52
CA PRO A 230 -6.17 6.39 -7.43
C PRO A 230 -5.74 4.96 -7.05
N SER A 231 -5.98 4.55 -5.80
CA SER A 231 -5.60 3.25 -5.27
C SER A 231 -6.69 2.20 -5.44
N ASP A 232 -7.92 2.63 -5.74
CA ASP A 232 -9.07 1.77 -5.94
C ASP A 232 -9.56 1.81 -7.41
N SER A 233 -9.35 0.72 -8.14
CA SER A 233 -9.82 0.58 -9.53
C SER A 233 -11.34 0.54 -9.68
N THR A 234 -12.06 0.36 -8.58
CA THR A 234 -13.53 0.37 -8.52
C THR A 234 -14.09 1.75 -8.22
N ALA A 235 -13.24 2.72 -7.87
CA ALA A 235 -13.63 4.08 -7.58
C ALA A 235 -14.45 4.71 -8.71
N GLU A 236 -15.31 5.65 -8.31
CA GLU A 236 -16.12 6.44 -9.23
C GLU A 236 -15.21 7.36 -10.04
N GLU A 237 -15.56 7.56 -11.31
CA GLU A 237 -14.93 8.61 -12.11
C GLU A 237 -15.61 9.95 -11.84
N ALA A 238 -14.80 11.00 -11.78
CA ALA A 238 -15.24 12.37 -11.64
C ALA A 238 -14.78 13.20 -12.84
N ALA A 239 -15.56 14.22 -13.18
CA ALA A 239 -15.15 15.27 -14.11
C ALA A 239 -15.32 16.64 -13.44
N PHE A 240 -14.31 17.49 -13.52
CA PHE A 240 -14.32 18.77 -12.84
C PHE A 240 -13.65 19.88 -13.67
N VAL A 241 -14.04 21.11 -13.38
CA VAL A 241 -13.38 22.35 -13.82
C VAL A 241 -13.09 23.15 -12.57
N VAL A 242 -11.88 23.68 -12.45
CA VAL A 242 -11.46 24.47 -11.29
C VAL A 242 -11.23 25.91 -11.68
N LYS A 243 -11.51 26.83 -10.76
CA LYS A 243 -11.13 28.24 -10.90
C LYS A 243 -10.22 28.61 -9.76
N LEU A 244 -9.03 29.14 -10.07
CA LEU A 244 -8.09 29.57 -9.04
C LEU A 244 -8.50 30.94 -8.50
N THR A 245 -8.78 31.05 -7.20
CA THR A 245 -9.24 32.32 -6.61
C THR A 245 -8.10 33.21 -6.12
N ALA A 246 -7.02 32.62 -5.62
CA ALA A 246 -5.86 33.36 -5.10
C ALA A 246 -4.63 32.44 -4.98
N LYS A 247 -3.44 33.04 -5.12
CA LYS A 247 -2.17 32.45 -4.69
C LYS A 247 -1.69 33.25 -3.48
N THR A 248 -1.67 32.63 -2.30
CA THR A 248 -1.21 33.28 -1.07
C THR A 248 0.23 32.83 -0.78
N PRO A 249 1.22 33.74 -0.76
CA PRO A 249 2.56 33.37 -0.32
C PRO A 249 2.52 33.01 1.16
N VAL A 250 3.35 32.07 1.56
CA VAL A 250 3.59 31.81 2.98
C VAL A 250 4.24 33.06 3.57
N ALA A 251 3.64 33.64 4.61
CA ALA A 251 4.20 34.78 5.31
C ALA A 251 5.59 34.42 5.85
N LYS A 252 6.55 35.33 5.72
CA LYS A 252 7.95 35.07 6.13
C LYS A 252 8.04 34.68 7.59
N GLU A 253 7.24 35.31 8.44
CA GLU A 253 7.18 35.07 9.88
C GLU A 253 6.72 33.64 10.18
N LYS A 254 5.75 33.14 9.40
CA LYS A 254 5.26 31.76 9.53
C LYS A 254 6.30 30.77 9.02
N PHE A 255 6.95 31.07 7.91
CA PHE A 255 8.05 30.26 7.39
C PHE A 255 9.17 30.16 8.43
N ASP A 256 9.65 31.29 8.94
CA ASP A 256 10.74 31.35 9.92
C ASP A 256 10.39 30.58 11.22
N ALA A 257 9.12 30.62 11.65
CA ALA A 257 8.65 29.89 12.82
C ALA A 257 8.58 28.37 12.60
N GLU A 258 8.16 27.91 11.42
CA GLU A 258 7.94 26.48 11.13
C GLU A 258 9.15 25.79 10.47
N PHE A 259 10.14 26.55 9.99
CA PHE A 259 11.25 26.02 9.19
C PHE A 259 12.14 25.02 9.95
N ALA A 260 12.37 25.24 11.24
CA ALA A 260 13.18 24.34 12.05
C ALA A 260 12.52 22.95 12.18
N ASP A 261 11.22 22.90 12.49
CA ASP A 261 10.44 21.67 12.61
C ASP A 261 10.32 20.96 11.26
N TYR A 262 10.12 21.73 10.18
CA TYR A 262 10.14 21.18 8.82
C TYR A 262 11.48 20.50 8.50
N LEU A 263 12.61 21.16 8.79
CA LEU A 263 13.93 20.58 8.57
C LEU A 263 14.17 19.33 9.42
N GLU A 264 13.67 19.29 10.66
CA GLU A 264 13.76 18.11 11.50
C GLU A 264 12.95 16.95 10.93
N ASN A 265 11.71 17.19 10.48
CA ASN A 265 10.87 16.19 9.83
C ASN A 265 11.46 15.66 8.51
N GLU A 266 12.04 16.54 7.69
CA GLU A 266 12.73 16.14 6.46
C GLU A 266 13.97 15.30 6.76
N ARG A 267 14.76 15.68 7.77
CA ARG A 267 15.91 14.88 8.22
C ARG A 267 15.47 13.51 8.76
N ALA A 268 14.41 13.47 9.55
CA ALA A 268 13.86 12.22 10.07
C ALA A 268 13.37 11.31 8.94
N SER A 269 12.65 11.87 7.96
CA SER A 269 12.18 11.15 6.76
C SER A 269 13.35 10.65 5.92
N ALA A 270 14.36 11.48 5.66
CA ALA A 270 15.57 11.09 4.94
C ALA A 270 16.33 9.97 5.66
N VAL A 271 16.44 10.03 7.00
CA VAL A 271 17.05 8.96 7.80
C VAL A 271 16.24 7.68 7.71
N ALA A 272 14.90 7.74 7.79
CA ALA A 272 14.03 6.58 7.66
C ALA A 272 14.17 5.91 6.27
N GLN A 273 14.16 6.72 5.21
CA GLN A 273 14.35 6.24 3.84
C GLN A 273 15.75 5.65 3.60
N ALA A 274 16.79 6.24 4.20
CA ALA A 274 18.17 5.76 4.08
C ALA A 274 18.47 4.52 4.94
N TYR A 275 17.66 4.24 5.96
CA TYR A 275 17.90 3.19 6.93
C TYR A 275 17.89 1.79 6.30
N MET A 276 16.86 1.45 5.52
CA MET A 276 16.73 0.13 4.90
C MET A 276 17.87 -0.15 3.89
N PRO A 277 18.20 0.76 2.94
CA PRO A 277 19.36 0.59 2.07
C PRO A 277 20.69 0.43 2.81
N TRP A 278 20.89 1.18 3.89
CA TRP A 278 22.09 1.05 4.73
C TRP A 278 22.15 -0.30 5.45
N LEU A 279 21.04 -0.74 6.04
CA LEU A 279 20.94 -2.00 6.78
C LEU A 279 21.23 -3.19 5.86
N GLU A 280 20.68 -3.19 4.65
CA GLU A 280 20.98 -4.19 3.64
C GLU A 280 22.46 -4.23 3.27
N ARG A 281 23.08 -3.06 3.05
CA ARG A 281 24.51 -2.97 2.74
C ARG A 281 25.35 -3.56 3.87
N ARG A 282 24.97 -3.30 5.12
CA ARG A 282 25.64 -3.87 6.30
C ARG A 282 25.45 -5.39 6.38
N ARG A 283 24.24 -5.90 6.12
CA ARG A 283 23.93 -7.34 6.09
C ARG A 283 24.76 -8.06 5.02
N ARG A 284 24.84 -7.49 3.81
CA ARG A 284 25.68 -8.00 2.71
C ARG A 284 27.15 -8.08 3.11
N MET A 285 27.70 -7.03 3.72
CA MET A 285 29.10 -7.03 4.21
C MET A 285 29.36 -8.11 5.26
N LEU A 286 28.45 -8.28 6.23
CA LEU A 286 28.59 -9.29 7.28
C LEU A 286 28.51 -10.70 6.72
N GLN A 287 27.66 -10.96 5.72
CA GLN A 287 27.60 -12.25 5.02
C GLN A 287 28.93 -12.57 4.31
N VAL A 288 29.53 -11.60 3.61
CA VAL A 288 30.84 -11.76 2.95
C VAL A 288 31.94 -12.04 3.98
N LEU A 289 31.94 -11.35 5.12
CA LEU A 289 32.91 -11.58 6.20
C LEU A 289 32.75 -12.96 6.85
N ALA A 290 31.51 -13.42 7.06
CA ALA A 290 31.23 -14.74 7.58
C ALA A 290 31.68 -15.86 6.62
N GLN A 291 31.45 -15.70 5.31
CA GLN A 291 31.93 -16.62 4.29
C GLN A 291 33.47 -16.67 4.25
N ARG A 292 34.16 -15.52 4.31
CA ARG A 292 35.63 -15.46 4.38
C ARG A 292 36.20 -16.10 5.64
N ARG A 293 35.50 -16.03 6.78
CA ARG A 293 35.91 -16.70 8.03
C ARG A 293 35.69 -18.21 7.96
N ARG A 294 34.63 -18.71 7.32
CA ARG A 294 34.43 -20.15 7.06
C ARG A 294 35.49 -20.71 6.11
N GLY A 295 35.80 -20.01 5.02
CA GLY A 295 36.85 -20.41 4.07
C GLY A 295 38.24 -20.50 4.72
N ARG A 296 38.59 -19.54 5.59
CA ARG A 296 39.86 -19.60 6.36
C ARG A 296 39.91 -20.73 7.38
N ARG A 297 38.79 -21.10 8.01
CA ARG A 297 38.73 -22.27 8.91
C ARG A 297 38.84 -23.60 8.16
N GLN A 298 38.31 -23.69 6.94
CA GLN A 298 38.48 -24.89 6.11
C GLN A 298 39.91 -25.03 5.57
N GLY A 299 40.60 -23.92 5.26
CA GLY A 299 42.01 -23.95 4.85
C GLY A 299 43.00 -24.33 5.97
N LEU A 300 42.69 -23.99 7.22
CA LEU A 300 43.50 -24.36 8.41
C LEU A 300 43.28 -25.81 8.88
N LEU A 301 42.30 -26.53 8.31
CA LEU A 301 42.05 -27.95 8.57
C LEU A 301 42.64 -28.87 7.49
N GLN A 302 43.33 -28.31 6.49
CA GLN A 302 43.98 -29.06 5.39
C GLN A 302 45.51 -28.91 5.34
N THR A 303 46.13 -28.41 6.42
CA THR A 303 47.58 -28.38 6.64
C THR A 303 47.91 -29.17 7.88
#